data_AF-A0A7J5EUK5-F1
#
_entry.id   AF-A0A7J5EUK5-F1
#
_cell.length_a   1.000
_cell.length_b   1.000
_cell.length_c   1.000
_cell.angle_alpha   90.00
_cell.angle_beta   90.00
_cell.angle_gamma   90.00
#
_symmetry.space_group_name_H-M   'P 1'
#
loop_
_entity.id
_entity.type
_entity.pdbx_description
1 polymer ?
#
loop_
_entity_poly.entity_id
_entity_poly.type
_entity_poly.pdbx_seq_one_letter_code
_entity_poly.pdbx_strand_id
1 'polypeptide(L)'
;MPRLKLFFHDACFDGTASAALFSAFYRAREPGAVIEPVGMQHSTGDPFAGVAMDADDHACVDFRYTSRPELRWWFDHHATAFQPATLRDDFERRRTDDMAFDPSAPSCAGLVTRVLAERQGWTAPPHLVELA
;
A
#
# COMPACT_ATOMS: atom_id res chain seq x y z
N MET A 1 -7.87 10.62 -17.28
CA MET A 1 -7.70 9.28 -16.69
C MET A 1 -7.11 9.48 -15.32
N PRO A 2 -7.70 8.96 -14.24
CA PRO A 2 -7.17 9.17 -12.91
C PRO A 2 -5.78 8.54 -12.80
N ARG A 3 -4.85 9.23 -12.13
CA ARG A 3 -3.49 8.75 -11.86
C ARG A 3 -3.38 8.30 -10.42
N LEU A 4 -2.91 7.08 -10.22
CA LEU A 4 -2.52 6.54 -8.92
C LEU A 4 -1.00 6.52 -8.82
N LYS A 5 -0.45 7.12 -7.76
CA LYS A 5 0.92 6.83 -7.33
C LYS A 5 0.90 5.68 -6.32
N LEU A 6 1.60 4.60 -6.65
CA LEU A 6 1.69 3.40 -5.84
C LEU A 6 3.11 3.25 -5.30
N PHE A 7 3.29 3.62 -4.04
CA PHE A 7 4.55 3.43 -3.32
C PHE A 7 4.66 1.99 -2.83
N PHE A 8 5.85 1.40 -2.91
CA PHE A 8 6.08 0.04 -2.42
C PHE A 8 7.53 -0.14 -1.98
N HIS A 9 7.80 -1.13 -1.13
CA HIS A 9 9.18 -1.45 -0.77
C HIS A 9 9.94 -1.99 -1.98
N ASP A 10 10.92 -1.23 -2.46
CA ASP A 10 11.72 -1.56 -3.63
C ASP A 10 12.71 -2.69 -3.36
N ALA A 11 13.11 -3.41 -4.42
CA ALA A 11 13.99 -4.59 -4.36
C ALA A 11 13.52 -5.69 -3.37
N CYS A 12 12.24 -5.69 -3.00
CA CYS A 12 11.58 -6.69 -2.18
C CYS A 12 10.57 -7.47 -3.03
N PHE A 13 10.58 -8.81 -2.92
CA PHE A 13 9.60 -9.64 -3.63
C PHE A 13 8.18 -9.39 -3.09
N ASP A 14 8.00 -9.31 -1.78
CA ASP A 14 6.70 -9.07 -1.16
C ASP A 14 6.15 -7.68 -1.54
N GLY A 15 6.99 -6.64 -1.51
CA GLY A 15 6.61 -5.30 -1.95
C GLY A 15 6.22 -5.25 -3.43
N THR A 16 6.97 -5.92 -4.31
CA THR A 16 6.64 -5.98 -5.74
C THR A 16 5.35 -6.77 -5.99
N ALA A 17 5.17 -7.91 -5.31
CA ALA A 17 3.97 -8.74 -5.40
C ALA A 17 2.73 -7.99 -4.89
N SER A 18 2.83 -7.33 -3.74
CA SER A 18 1.81 -6.48 -3.16
C SER A 18 1.42 -5.34 -4.11
N ALA A 19 2.40 -4.70 -4.74
CA ALA A 19 2.15 -3.64 -5.72
C ALA A 19 1.43 -4.15 -6.97
N ALA A 20 1.79 -5.34 -7.46
CA ALA A 20 1.13 -5.97 -8.60
C ALA A 20 -0.34 -6.33 -8.29
N LEU A 21 -0.60 -6.94 -7.13
CA LEU A 21 -1.94 -7.29 -6.65
C LEU A 21 -2.80 -6.04 -6.47
N PHE A 22 -2.29 -5.03 -5.77
CA PHE A 22 -2.99 -3.77 -5.57
C PHE A 22 -3.26 -3.05 -6.91
N SER A 23 -2.31 -3.10 -7.85
CA SER A 23 -2.51 -2.52 -9.19
C SER A 23 -3.65 -3.20 -9.95
N ALA A 24 -3.77 -4.52 -9.85
CA ALA A 24 -4.85 -5.27 -10.48
C ALA A 24 -6.21 -4.94 -9.85
N PHE A 25 -6.27 -4.83 -8.51
CA PHE A 25 -7.45 -4.33 -7.80
C PHE A 25 -7.84 -2.92 -8.27
N TYR A 26 -6.88 -2.00 -8.28
CA TYR A 26 -7.16 -0.61 -8.59
C TYR A 26 -7.68 -0.43 -10.02
N ARG A 27 -7.13 -1.16 -11.00
CA ARG A 27 -7.63 -1.15 -12.38
C ARG A 27 -9.04 -1.74 -12.52
N ALA A 28 -9.40 -2.72 -11.69
CA ALA A 28 -10.75 -3.26 -11.68
C ALA A 28 -11.76 -2.26 -11.10
N ARG A 29 -11.34 -1.50 -10.08
CA ARG A 29 -12.15 -0.44 -9.46
C ARG A 29 -12.30 0.80 -10.35
N GLU A 30 -11.19 1.25 -10.94
CA GLU A 30 -11.10 2.47 -11.75
C GLU A 30 -10.59 2.11 -13.16
N PRO A 31 -11.47 1.64 -14.06
CA PRO A 31 -11.09 1.31 -15.43
C PRO A 31 -10.45 2.51 -16.14
N GLY A 32 -9.25 2.30 -16.69
CA GLY A 32 -8.49 3.35 -17.38
C GLY A 32 -7.60 4.21 -16.48
N ALA A 33 -7.47 3.88 -15.19
CA ALA A 33 -6.48 4.51 -14.32
C ALA A 33 -5.04 4.27 -14.81
N VAL A 34 -4.22 5.31 -14.74
CA VAL A 34 -2.77 5.22 -14.95
C VAL A 34 -2.12 4.97 -13.60
N ILE A 35 -1.42 3.84 -13.47
CA ILE A 35 -0.71 3.48 -12.24
C ILE A 35 0.78 3.77 -12.42
N GLU A 36 1.31 4.58 -11.54
CA GLU A 36 2.71 4.96 -11.45
C GLU A 36 3.34 4.29 -10.22
N PRO A 37 3.98 3.11 -10.38
CA PRO A 37 4.68 2.46 -9.28
C PRO A 37 5.96 3.23 -8.95
N VAL A 38 6.17 3.51 -7.67
CA VAL A 38 7.34 4.24 -7.15
C VAL A 38 8.02 3.38 -6.08
N GLY A 39 9.21 2.87 -6.40
CA GLY A 39 10.01 2.09 -5.48
C GLY A 39 10.54 2.95 -4.33
N MET A 40 10.31 2.49 -3.10
CA MET A 40 10.72 3.14 -1.87
C MET A 40 11.83 2.35 -1.17
N GLN A 41 12.83 3.07 -0.67
CA GLN A 41 13.92 2.51 0.11
C GLN A 41 13.88 3.06 1.54
N HIS A 42 14.26 2.23 2.51
CA HIS A 42 14.40 2.70 3.87
C HIS A 42 15.56 3.70 3.99
N SER A 43 15.30 4.76 4.73
CA SER A 43 16.30 5.74 5.13
C SER A 43 16.14 6.09 6.61
N THR A 44 17.14 6.78 7.15
CA THR A 44 17.02 7.46 8.44
C THR A 44 16.12 8.68 8.29
N GLY A 45 15.23 8.91 9.26
CA GLY A 45 14.24 9.99 9.21
C GLY A 45 12.97 9.62 8.44
N ASP A 46 12.32 10.60 7.84
CA ASP A 46 11.08 10.42 7.05
C ASP A 46 11.42 9.92 5.63
N PRO A 47 11.09 8.66 5.28
CA PRO A 47 11.37 8.12 3.95
C PRO A 47 10.50 8.74 2.85
N PHE A 48 9.45 9.50 3.21
CA PHE A 48 8.65 10.25 2.25
C PHE A 48 9.16 11.67 2.03
N ALA A 49 10.20 12.12 2.75
CA ALA A 49 10.77 13.45 2.54
C ALA A 49 11.18 13.64 1.07
N GLY A 50 10.65 14.66 0.41
CA GLY A 50 10.89 14.92 -1.02
C GLY A 50 10.09 14.04 -2.01
N VAL A 51 9.34 13.04 -1.54
CA VAL A 51 8.44 12.26 -2.39
C VAL A 51 7.22 13.10 -2.75
N ALA A 52 6.91 13.20 -4.05
CA ALA A 52 5.79 14.00 -4.54
C ALA A 52 4.45 13.25 -4.39
N MET A 53 3.49 13.90 -3.70
CA MET A 53 2.09 13.45 -3.59
C MET A 53 1.19 14.18 -4.61
N ASP A 54 1.55 14.10 -5.89
CA ASP A 54 1.00 14.94 -6.98
C ASP A 54 0.09 14.17 -7.94
N ALA A 55 -0.54 13.09 -7.49
CA ALA A 55 -1.46 12.26 -8.27
C ALA A 55 -2.90 12.43 -7.78
N ASP A 56 -3.87 11.85 -8.49
CA ASP A 56 -5.28 11.93 -8.11
C ASP A 56 -5.62 11.01 -6.92
N ASP A 57 -4.82 9.95 -6.71
CA ASP A 57 -4.91 9.01 -5.60
C ASP A 57 -3.52 8.46 -5.23
N HIS A 58 -3.38 7.96 -4.00
CA HIS A 58 -2.12 7.47 -3.47
C HIS A 58 -2.30 6.19 -2.66
N ALA A 59 -1.44 5.23 -2.94
CA ALA A 59 -1.38 3.95 -2.24
C ALA A 59 0.04 3.66 -1.80
N CYS A 60 0.20 2.99 -0.67
CA CYS A 60 1.48 2.49 -0.21
C CYS A 60 1.32 1.07 0.33
N VAL A 61 2.12 0.12 -0.18
CA VAL A 61 2.09 -1.28 0.22
C VAL A 61 3.46 -1.76 0.67
N ASP A 62 3.51 -2.61 1.69
CA ASP A 62 4.72 -3.23 2.21
C ASP A 62 5.78 -2.23 2.71
N PHE A 63 5.37 -1.00 3.04
CA PHE A 63 6.31 0.07 3.38
C PHE A 63 5.74 0.98 4.48
N ARG A 64 6.65 1.67 5.17
CA ARG A 64 6.35 2.50 6.36
C ARG A 64 5.18 3.45 6.13
N TYR A 65 4.40 3.66 7.18
CA TYR A 65 3.29 4.61 7.18
C TYR A 65 3.80 6.06 7.10
N THR A 66 3.02 6.92 6.46
CA THR A 66 3.18 8.38 6.53
C THR A 66 1.87 9.05 6.90
N SER A 67 1.93 10.11 7.70
CA SER A 67 0.76 10.90 8.09
C SER A 67 0.33 11.90 7.02
N ARG A 68 0.85 11.80 5.78
CA ARG A 68 0.42 12.68 4.70
C ARG A 68 -1.09 12.53 4.40
N PRO A 69 -1.83 13.64 4.28
CA PRO A 69 -3.28 13.61 4.08
C PRO A 69 -3.69 12.98 2.74
N GLU A 70 -2.81 13.01 1.74
CA GLU A 70 -3.06 12.48 0.40
C GLU A 70 -3.06 10.94 0.37
N LEU A 71 -2.37 10.28 1.32
CA LEU A 71 -2.32 8.82 1.37
C LEU A 71 -3.69 8.24 1.75
N ARG A 72 -4.35 7.62 0.78
CA ARG A 72 -5.66 6.98 0.97
C ARG A 72 -5.55 5.49 1.29
N TRP A 73 -4.74 4.77 0.55
CA TRP A 73 -4.60 3.32 0.69
C TRP A 73 -3.28 2.97 1.36
N TRP A 74 -3.32 2.11 2.39
CA TRP A 74 -2.09 1.68 3.04
C TRP A 74 -2.20 0.27 3.63
N PHE A 75 -1.24 -0.58 3.28
CA PHE A 75 -1.19 -1.98 3.73
C PHE A 75 0.24 -2.30 4.15
N ASP A 76 0.42 -2.76 5.38
CA ASP A 76 1.74 -3.14 5.88
C ASP A 76 1.64 -4.17 7.02
N HIS A 77 2.72 -4.93 7.18
CA HIS A 77 2.89 -5.93 8.22
C HIS A 77 4.19 -5.77 9.02
N HIS A 78 5.05 -4.82 8.65
CA HIS A 78 6.30 -4.63 9.35
C HIS A 78 6.10 -4.16 10.80
N ALA A 79 6.77 -4.81 11.76
CA ALA A 79 6.83 -4.30 13.14
C ALA A 79 7.42 -2.88 13.22
N THR A 80 8.15 -2.47 12.17
CA THR A 80 8.80 -1.17 12.00
C THR A 80 7.97 -0.19 11.15
N ALA A 81 6.70 -0.48 10.88
CA ALA A 81 5.80 0.33 10.06
C ALA A 81 5.70 1.81 10.50
N PHE A 82 5.77 2.05 11.81
CA PHE A 82 5.56 3.38 12.41
C PHE A 82 6.88 3.97 12.91
N GLN A 83 7.46 4.87 12.13
CA GLN A 83 8.69 5.59 12.51
C GLN A 83 8.56 7.09 12.21
N PRO A 84 8.52 7.97 13.23
CA PRO A 84 8.58 7.66 14.67
C PRO A 84 7.33 6.92 15.17
N ALA A 85 7.41 6.31 16.37
CA ALA A 85 6.32 5.52 16.95
C ALA A 85 5.00 6.31 17.12
N THR A 86 5.07 7.64 17.24
CA THR A 86 3.89 8.53 17.30
C THR A 86 3.02 8.47 16.05
N LEU A 87 3.55 7.99 14.92
CA LEU A 87 2.75 7.73 13.73
C LEU A 87 1.71 6.62 13.93
N ARG A 88 1.89 5.73 14.92
CA ARG A 88 0.88 4.74 15.26
C ARG A 88 -0.39 5.41 15.76
N ASP A 89 -0.26 6.41 16.63
CA ASP A 89 -1.42 7.14 17.15
C ASP A 89 -2.13 7.92 16.04
N ASP A 90 -1.37 8.44 15.06
CA ASP A 90 -1.93 9.08 13.86
C ASP A 90 -2.75 8.12 13.02
N PHE A 91 -2.17 6.96 12.73
CA PHE A 91 -2.83 5.89 12.01
C PHE A 91 -4.13 5.45 12.70
N GLU A 92 -4.11 5.19 14.01
CA GLU A 92 -5.32 4.75 14.72
C GLU A 92 -6.45 5.79 14.70
N ARG A 93 -6.12 7.08 14.67
CA ARG A 93 -7.12 8.16 14.55
C ARG A 93 -7.69 8.29 13.14
N ARG A 94 -6.90 8.00 12.11
CA ARG A 94 -7.23 8.31 10.70
C ARG A 94 -7.61 7.11 9.86
N ARG A 95 -7.26 5.90 10.28
CA ARG A 95 -7.45 4.69 9.48
C ARG A 95 -8.90 4.56 9.03
N THR A 96 -9.05 4.19 7.77
CA THR A 96 -10.33 3.87 7.14
C THR A 96 -10.31 2.39 6.74
N ASP A 97 -11.39 1.92 6.12
CA ASP A 97 -11.46 0.56 5.56
C ASP A 97 -10.46 0.32 4.42
N ASP A 98 -9.90 1.39 3.83
CA ASP A 98 -8.88 1.35 2.77
C ASP A 98 -7.46 1.15 3.33
N MET A 99 -7.32 1.04 4.66
CA MET A 99 -6.04 0.80 5.32
C MET A 99 -6.04 -0.45 6.20
N ALA A 100 -4.93 -1.17 6.23
CA ALA A 100 -4.74 -2.33 7.11
C ALA A 100 -3.30 -2.46 7.61
N PHE A 101 -3.18 -2.71 8.91
CA PHE A 101 -1.93 -3.07 9.55
C PHE A 101 -2.09 -4.36 10.33
N ASP A 102 -1.28 -5.36 10.01
CA ASP A 102 -1.31 -6.65 10.69
C ASP A 102 0.10 -7.20 10.84
N PRO A 103 0.76 -6.99 11.99
CA PRO A 103 2.14 -7.45 12.21
C PRO A 103 2.26 -8.97 12.35
N SER A 104 1.13 -9.70 12.37
CA SER A 104 1.11 -11.15 12.37
C SER A 104 0.98 -11.75 10.96
N ALA A 105 0.71 -10.92 9.95
CA ALA A 105 0.62 -11.38 8.58
C ALA A 105 2.00 -11.86 8.08
N PRO A 106 2.09 -13.04 7.45
CA PRO A 106 3.36 -13.57 6.96
C PRO A 106 3.92 -12.77 5.77
N SER A 107 3.06 -12.04 5.04
CA SER A 107 3.41 -11.19 3.92
C SER A 107 2.40 -10.05 3.76
N CYS A 108 2.84 -8.94 3.17
CA CYS A 108 1.95 -7.87 2.74
C CYS A 108 1.09 -8.30 1.55
N ALA A 109 1.59 -9.14 0.64
CA ALA A 109 0.85 -9.61 -0.53
C ALA A 109 -0.41 -10.41 -0.14
N GLY A 110 -0.29 -11.27 0.87
CA GLY A 110 -1.44 -11.99 1.43
C GLY A 110 -2.35 -11.09 2.26
N LEU A 111 -1.80 -10.14 3.01
CA LEU A 111 -2.58 -9.14 3.74
C LEU A 111 -3.46 -8.31 2.80
N VAL A 112 -2.88 -7.70 1.75
CA VAL A 112 -3.62 -6.84 0.83
C VAL A 112 -4.68 -7.64 0.08
N THR A 113 -4.38 -8.85 -0.37
CA THR A 113 -5.38 -9.68 -1.07
C THR A 113 -6.55 -10.06 -0.16
N ARG A 114 -6.26 -10.53 1.06
CA ARG A 114 -7.29 -10.88 2.04
C ARG A 114 -8.17 -9.68 2.38
N VAL A 115 -7.57 -8.53 2.70
CA VAL A 115 -8.32 -7.33 3.10
C VAL A 115 -9.17 -6.79 1.95
N LEU A 116 -8.65 -6.78 0.72
CA LEU A 116 -9.41 -6.34 -0.44
C LEU A 116 -10.56 -7.31 -0.78
N ALA A 117 -10.38 -8.62 -0.58
CA ALA A 117 -11.47 -9.58 -0.70
C ALA A 117 -12.56 -9.34 0.35
N GLU A 118 -12.17 -9.20 1.62
CA GLU A 118 -13.09 -9.01 2.74
C GLU A 118 -13.87 -7.69 2.67
N ARG A 119 -13.20 -6.59 2.30
CA ARG A 119 -13.76 -5.23 2.40
C ARG A 119 -14.25 -4.66 1.07
N GLN A 120 -13.67 -5.09 -0.05
CA GLN A 120 -13.99 -4.58 -1.39
C GLN A 120 -14.59 -5.65 -2.31
N GLY A 121 -14.74 -6.89 -1.83
CA GLY A 121 -15.26 -8.00 -2.65
C GLY A 121 -14.36 -8.34 -3.84
N TRP A 122 -13.07 -8.01 -3.78
CA TRP A 122 -12.14 -8.23 -4.88
C TRP A 122 -11.57 -9.65 -4.87
N THR A 123 -11.44 -10.24 -6.06
CA THR A 123 -10.76 -11.53 -6.26
C THR A 123 -9.58 -11.31 -7.20
N ALA A 124 -8.40 -11.78 -6.79
CA ALA A 124 -7.21 -11.72 -7.63
C ALA A 124 -7.43 -12.47 -8.97
N PRO A 125 -6.99 -11.91 -10.10
CA PRO A 125 -7.12 -12.59 -11.38
C PRO A 125 -6.23 -13.85 -11.42
N PRO A 126 -6.56 -14.86 -12.24
CA PRO A 126 -5.85 -16.14 -12.25
C PRO A 126 -4.33 -16.05 -12.45
N HIS A 127 -3.84 -15.06 -13.20
CA HIS A 127 -2.41 -14.88 -13.44
C HIS A 127 -1.64 -14.22 -12.28
N LEU A 128 -2.33 -13.82 -11.20
CA LEU A 128 -1.73 -13.27 -9.98
C LEU A 128 -2.06 -14.08 -8.73
N VAL A 129 -2.83 -15.17 -8.85
CA VAL A 129 -3.29 -15.95 -7.68
C VAL A 129 -2.14 -16.58 -6.89
N GLU A 130 -1.03 -16.88 -7.55
CA GLU A 130 0.17 -17.45 -6.90
C GLU A 130 0.97 -16.41 -6.09
N LEU A 131 0.63 -15.13 -6.22
CA LEU A 131 1.21 -14.05 -5.41
C LEU A 131 0.43 -13.80 -4.09
N ALA A 132 -0.80 -14.29 -4.01
CA ALA A 132 -1.77 -13.99 -2.95
C ALA A 132 -1.64 -14.90 -1.72
#